data_AF-A0A1W6ZDK7-F1
#
_entry.id   AF-A0A1W6ZDK7-F1
#
_cell.length_a   1.000
_cell.length_b   1.000
_cell.length_c   1.000
_cell.angle_alpha   90.00
_cell.angle_beta   90.00
_cell.angle_gamma   90.00
#
_symmetry.space_group_name_H-M   'P 1'
#
loop_
_entity.id
_entity.type
_entity.pdbx_description
1 polymer ?
#
loop_
_entity_poly.entity_id
_entity_poly.type
_entity_poly.pdbx_seq_one_letter_code
_entity_poly.pdbx_strand_id
1 'polypeptide(L)'
;MLALNHRISDDIDLFVDSPGWLPFVSPRLNDRFDDEIRGYNEDNIHVKLRFAEGEIDFVVSAPLLVDADLWNPPAAETLLPLEPPAEVLAKKLFLRGWALTARDLFDWVMLQNEGPVEAVPEQELAVLLAAKLDGIDEALDHLGKRPTQSHAWANIRSPFQPEFDWAIRWARDKVAAWKTIAQAPHSSIHRLRQASKPRPPR
;
A
#
# COMPACT_ATOMS: atom_id res chain seq x y z
N MET A 1 6.72 -2.24 6.87
CA MET A 1 7.37 -2.14 8.18
C MET A 1 7.40 -3.49 8.86
N LEU A 2 6.28 -4.01 9.39
CA LEU A 2 6.29 -5.28 10.11
C LEU A 2 6.75 -6.46 9.22
N ALA A 3 6.27 -6.52 7.97
CA ALA A 3 6.64 -7.59 7.04
C ALA A 3 8.09 -7.57 6.53
N LEU A 4 8.75 -6.41 6.47
CA LEU A 4 10.05 -6.23 5.80
C LEU A 4 11.13 -5.60 6.70
N ASN A 5 10.75 -5.08 7.87
CA ASN A 5 11.57 -4.30 8.78
C ASN A 5 12.42 -3.20 8.10
N HIS A 6 11.89 -2.57 7.05
CA HIS A 6 12.66 -1.70 6.16
C HIS A 6 12.72 -0.24 6.60
N ARG A 7 11.88 0.19 7.55
CA ARG A 7 11.94 1.50 8.23
C ARG A 7 11.05 1.55 9.47
N ILE A 8 11.27 2.55 10.32
CA ILE A 8 10.35 2.92 11.41
C ILE A 8 9.22 3.82 10.89
N SER A 9 8.01 3.64 11.42
CA SER A 9 6.89 4.57 11.32
C SER A 9 6.18 4.62 12.67
N ASP A 10 5.61 5.78 12.95
CA ASP A 10 4.86 6.02 14.17
C ASP A 10 3.33 5.86 13.95
N ASP A 11 2.94 5.55 12.71
CA ASP A 11 1.54 5.41 12.28
C ASP A 11 1.13 3.93 12.20
N ILE A 12 -0.09 3.61 12.64
CA ILE A 12 -0.74 2.30 12.51
C ILE A 12 -1.99 2.45 11.64
N ASP A 13 -2.06 1.73 10.52
CA ASP A 13 -3.25 1.65 9.68
C ASP A 13 -3.99 0.32 9.94
N LEU A 14 -5.28 0.38 10.27
CA LEU A 14 -6.17 -0.76 10.47
C LEU A 14 -7.29 -0.72 9.42
N PHE A 15 -7.36 -1.74 8.57
CA PHE A 15 -8.40 -1.85 7.56
C PHE A 15 -9.58 -2.65 8.07
N VAL A 16 -10.80 -2.13 7.87
CA VAL A 16 -12.04 -2.81 8.21
C VAL A 16 -12.91 -3.00 6.96
N ASP A 17 -13.73 -4.05 6.97
CA ASP A 17 -14.56 -4.46 5.82
C ASP A 17 -15.91 -3.72 5.74
N SER A 18 -16.27 -2.99 6.79
CA SER A 18 -17.58 -2.35 6.92
C SER A 18 -17.50 -1.03 7.71
N PRO A 19 -18.22 0.03 7.28
CA PRO A 19 -18.37 1.25 8.07
C PRO A 19 -19.00 1.02 9.45
N GLY A 20 -19.69 -0.11 9.65
CA GLY A 20 -20.30 -0.48 10.93
C GLY A 20 -19.30 -0.63 12.08
N TRP A 21 -18.00 -0.77 11.78
CA TRP A 21 -16.94 -0.81 12.80
C TRP A 21 -16.55 0.57 13.34
N LEU A 22 -16.68 1.64 12.55
CA LEU A 22 -16.20 2.96 12.92
C LEU A 22 -16.84 3.54 14.19
N PRO A 23 -18.15 3.36 14.47
CA PRO A 23 -18.76 3.82 15.72
C PRO A 23 -18.11 3.27 16.99
N PHE A 24 -17.51 2.08 16.95
CA PHE A 24 -16.84 1.47 18.10
C PHE A 24 -15.51 2.12 18.47
N VAL A 25 -14.93 2.89 17.55
CA VAL A 25 -13.63 3.58 17.74
C VAL A 25 -13.73 5.09 17.63
N SER A 26 -14.90 5.63 17.26
CA SER A 26 -15.19 7.07 17.21
C SER A 26 -15.24 7.69 18.63
N PRO A 27 -14.34 8.63 18.98
CA PRO A 27 -14.38 9.29 20.28
C PRO A 27 -15.67 10.09 20.55
N ARG A 28 -16.44 10.41 19.50
CA ARG A 28 -17.77 11.03 19.65
C ARG A 28 -18.80 10.07 20.25
N LEU A 29 -18.62 8.76 20.03
CA LEU A 29 -19.58 7.71 20.36
C LEU A 29 -19.11 6.78 21.48
N ASN A 30 -17.84 6.85 21.86
CA ASN A 30 -17.26 6.14 22.99
C ASN A 30 -16.22 7.02 23.71
N ASP A 31 -16.16 6.93 25.03
CA ASP A 31 -15.30 7.71 25.92
C ASP A 31 -14.02 6.97 26.34
N ARG A 32 -13.74 5.82 25.70
CA ARG A 32 -12.66 4.90 26.09
C ARG A 32 -11.27 5.54 25.99
N PHE A 33 -11.12 6.59 25.21
CA PHE A 33 -9.83 7.16 24.81
C PHE A 33 -9.61 8.61 25.26
N ASP A 34 -10.55 9.20 26.02
CA ASP A 34 -10.62 10.65 26.28
C ASP A 34 -9.34 11.22 26.93
N ASP A 35 -8.69 10.48 27.82
CA ASP A 35 -7.47 10.94 28.51
C ASP A 35 -6.18 10.69 27.71
N GLU A 36 -6.25 9.89 26.63
CA GLU A 36 -5.07 9.43 25.87
C GLU A 36 -4.91 10.16 24.53
N ILE A 37 -6.03 10.53 23.88
CA ILE A 37 -6.00 11.15 22.55
C ILE A 37 -5.72 12.66 22.62
N ARG A 38 -4.88 13.13 21.70
CA ARG A 38 -4.60 14.55 21.46
C ARG A 38 -5.60 15.18 20.49
N GLY A 39 -6.36 14.35 19.78
CA GLY A 39 -7.38 14.76 18.84
C GLY A 39 -7.77 13.61 17.94
N TYR A 40 -8.81 13.82 17.15
CA TYR A 40 -9.25 12.85 16.16
C TYR A 40 -9.88 13.53 14.94
N ASN A 41 -9.92 12.79 13.83
CA ASN A 41 -10.62 13.15 12.62
C ASN A 41 -11.54 11.98 12.24
N GLU A 42 -12.80 12.23 11.94
CA GLU A 42 -13.73 11.19 11.50
C GLU A 42 -14.53 11.62 10.27
N ASP A 43 -14.82 10.65 9.40
CA ASP A 43 -15.78 10.75 8.31
C ASP A 43 -16.57 9.42 8.16
N ASN A 44 -17.24 9.20 7.03
CA ASN A 44 -18.07 8.02 6.80
C ASN A 44 -17.29 6.73 6.48
N ILE A 45 -16.00 6.83 6.17
CA ILE A 45 -15.14 5.71 5.77
C ILE A 45 -13.84 5.64 6.57
N HIS A 46 -13.60 6.57 7.48
CA HIS A 46 -12.34 6.66 8.20
C HIS A 46 -12.51 7.29 9.60
N VAL A 47 -11.79 6.75 10.59
CA VAL A 47 -11.57 7.37 11.91
C VAL A 47 -10.08 7.36 12.20
N LYS A 48 -9.49 8.53 12.42
CA LYS A 48 -8.10 8.70 12.80
C LYS A 48 -7.99 9.25 14.20
N LEU A 49 -7.31 8.51 15.06
CA LEU A 49 -6.96 8.88 16.42
C LEU A 49 -5.53 9.38 16.45
N ARG A 50 -5.27 10.49 17.13
CA ARG A 50 -3.93 11.07 17.30
C ARG A 50 -3.51 10.98 18.75
N PHE A 51 -2.32 10.44 18.99
CA PHE A 51 -1.69 10.31 20.29
C PHE A 51 -0.43 11.18 20.34
N ALA A 52 0.29 11.18 21.47
CA ALA A 52 1.58 11.87 21.55
C ALA A 52 2.66 11.13 20.75
N GLU A 53 2.53 9.82 20.64
CA GLU A 53 3.47 8.88 20.06
C GLU A 53 3.28 8.70 18.56
N GLY A 54 2.08 8.97 18.03
CA GLY A 54 1.75 8.70 16.63
C GLY A 54 0.24 8.72 16.34
N GLU A 55 -0.14 8.17 15.19
CA GLU A 55 -1.53 8.12 14.74
C GLU A 55 -2.00 6.67 14.56
N ILE A 56 -3.27 6.41 14.89
CA ILE A 56 -3.96 5.16 14.52
C ILE A 56 -5.09 5.51 13.57
N ASP A 57 -5.06 4.93 12.39
CA ASP A 57 -5.99 5.18 11.30
C ASP A 57 -6.86 3.94 11.04
N PHE A 58 -8.17 4.06 11.25
CA PHE A 58 -9.15 3.02 10.92
C PHE A 58 -9.79 3.35 9.59
N VAL A 59 -9.50 2.57 8.56
CA VAL A 59 -9.94 2.82 7.18
C VAL A 59 -10.88 1.72 6.72
N VAL A 60 -12.07 2.09 6.27
CA VAL A 60 -12.96 1.16 5.56
C VAL A 60 -12.41 0.93 4.16
N SER A 61 -11.93 -0.28 3.89
CA SER A 61 -11.44 -0.64 2.56
C SER A 61 -11.60 -2.13 2.31
N ALA A 62 -12.34 -2.45 1.26
CA ALA A 62 -12.32 -3.80 0.70
C ALA A 62 -10.92 -4.12 0.12
N PRO A 63 -10.54 -5.41 0.05
CA PRO A 63 -9.35 -5.85 -0.68
C PRO A 63 -9.49 -5.55 -2.18
N LEU A 64 -8.38 -5.15 -2.82
CA LEU A 64 -8.28 -4.82 -4.24
C LEU A 64 -7.69 -5.97 -5.07
N LEU A 65 -6.90 -6.86 -4.45
CA LEU A 65 -6.20 -7.97 -5.09
C LEU A 65 -6.80 -9.34 -4.66
N VAL A 66 -8.13 -9.46 -4.64
CA VAL A 66 -8.88 -10.61 -4.08
C VAL A 66 -8.49 -11.97 -4.70
N ASP A 67 -8.15 -12.01 -5.98
CA ASP A 67 -7.86 -13.25 -6.72
C ASP A 67 -6.36 -13.61 -6.78
N ALA A 68 -5.50 -12.82 -6.13
CA ALA A 68 -4.06 -13.01 -6.15
C ALA A 68 -3.58 -13.84 -4.95
N ASP A 69 -2.66 -14.77 -5.20
CA ASP A 69 -1.94 -15.47 -4.14
C ASP A 69 -0.82 -14.55 -3.65
N LEU A 70 -1.10 -13.81 -2.58
CA LEU A 70 -0.21 -12.75 -2.09
C LEU A 70 0.72 -13.29 -1.00
N TRP A 71 2.01 -12.99 -1.16
CA TRP A 71 2.97 -13.14 -0.08
C TRP A 71 2.52 -12.31 1.14
N ASN A 72 2.29 -12.98 2.27
CA ASN A 72 1.90 -12.35 3.51
C ASN A 72 2.60 -13.02 4.70
N PRO A 73 3.79 -12.53 5.10
CA PRO A 73 4.50 -13.09 6.23
C PRO A 73 3.81 -12.68 7.54
N PRO A 74 3.80 -13.54 8.57
CA PRO A 74 3.36 -13.13 9.90
C PRO A 74 4.36 -12.11 10.50
N ALA A 75 3.89 -11.34 11.47
CA ALA A 75 4.74 -10.48 12.31
C ALA A 75 4.56 -10.85 13.78
N ALA A 76 5.66 -11.06 14.49
CA ALA A 76 5.63 -11.46 15.90
C ALA A 76 5.21 -10.30 16.82
N GLU A 77 5.30 -9.07 16.33
CA GLU A 77 5.00 -7.83 17.03
C GLU A 77 3.49 -7.59 17.22
N THR A 78 2.63 -8.34 16.53
CA THR A 78 1.18 -8.16 16.59
C THR A 78 0.42 -9.48 16.57
N LEU A 79 -0.72 -9.49 17.25
CA LEU A 79 -1.69 -10.59 17.20
C LEU A 79 -2.74 -10.40 16.09
N LEU A 80 -2.81 -9.21 15.50
CA LEU A 80 -3.71 -8.92 14.40
C LEU A 80 -3.13 -9.43 13.08
N PRO A 81 -3.96 -9.96 12.17
CA PRO A 81 -3.50 -10.36 10.85
C PRO A 81 -2.96 -9.14 10.10
N LEU A 82 -1.84 -9.33 9.41
CA LEU A 82 -1.31 -8.31 8.52
C LEU A 82 -2.08 -8.30 7.20
N GLU A 83 -2.34 -7.10 6.71
CA GLU A 83 -2.68 -6.90 5.31
C GLU A 83 -1.45 -7.27 4.44
N PRO A 84 -1.60 -8.06 3.37
CA PRO A 84 -0.49 -8.38 2.49
C PRO A 84 0.23 -7.11 1.98
N PRO A 85 1.56 -7.05 1.97
CA PRO A 85 2.27 -5.84 1.54
C PRO A 85 1.91 -5.35 0.13
N ALA A 86 1.63 -6.27 -0.81
CA ALA A 86 1.12 -5.95 -2.15
C ALA A 86 -0.23 -5.23 -2.11
N GLU A 87 -1.12 -5.65 -1.22
CA GLU A 87 -2.45 -5.07 -1.05
C GLU A 87 -2.36 -3.66 -0.43
N VAL A 88 -1.46 -3.47 0.54
CA VAL A 88 -1.15 -2.13 1.09
C VAL A 88 -0.61 -1.20 -0.01
N LEU A 89 0.31 -1.69 -0.85
CA LEU A 89 0.81 -0.92 -2.00
C LEU A 89 -0.32 -0.59 -2.98
N ALA A 90 -1.16 -1.58 -3.33
CA ALA A 90 -2.30 -1.42 -4.22
C ALA A 90 -3.24 -0.32 -3.72
N LYS A 91 -3.64 -0.36 -2.44
CA LYS A 91 -4.51 0.63 -1.82
C LYS A 91 -3.90 2.03 -1.87
N LYS A 92 -2.61 2.18 -1.55
CA LYS A 92 -1.90 3.47 -1.63
C LYS A 92 -1.93 4.05 -3.06
N LEU A 93 -1.54 3.25 -4.05
CA LEU A 93 -1.49 3.68 -5.46
C LEU A 93 -2.90 3.92 -6.03
N PHE A 94 -3.87 3.08 -5.67
CA PHE A 94 -5.23 3.18 -6.20
C PHE A 94 -5.99 4.36 -5.60
N LEU A 95 -5.96 4.54 -4.27
CA LEU A 95 -6.75 5.56 -3.58
C LEU A 95 -6.09 6.94 -3.66
N ARG A 96 -4.76 7.01 -3.53
CA ARG A 96 -4.03 8.29 -3.46
C ARG A 96 -2.77 8.36 -4.32
N GLY A 97 -2.66 7.52 -5.35
CA GLY A 97 -1.49 7.52 -6.25
C GLY A 97 -1.21 8.86 -6.93
N TRP A 98 -2.23 9.70 -7.14
CA TRP A 98 -2.10 11.06 -7.68
C TRP A 98 -1.45 12.06 -6.71
N ALA A 99 -1.33 11.69 -5.43
CA ALA A 99 -0.75 12.50 -4.35
C ALA A 99 0.24 11.67 -3.52
N LEU A 100 1.09 10.87 -4.19
CA LEU A 100 2.10 10.06 -3.52
C LEU A 100 3.01 10.88 -2.61
N THR A 101 3.47 10.24 -1.54
CA THR A 101 4.45 10.81 -0.62
C THR A 101 5.81 10.13 -0.78
N ALA A 102 6.87 10.77 -0.26
CA ALA A 102 8.21 10.19 -0.20
C ALA A 102 8.22 8.82 0.53
N ARG A 103 7.42 8.67 1.60
CA ARG A 103 7.28 7.39 2.32
C ARG A 103 6.60 6.32 1.47
N ASP A 104 5.60 6.67 0.68
CA ASP A 104 4.92 5.72 -0.21
C ASP A 104 5.86 5.23 -1.31
N LEU A 105 6.64 6.14 -1.92
CA LEU A 105 7.68 5.77 -2.88
C LEU A 105 8.74 4.86 -2.25
N PHE A 106 9.21 5.19 -1.06
CA PHE A 106 10.21 4.39 -0.35
C PHE A 106 9.68 2.98 -0.05
N ASP A 107 8.46 2.87 0.48
CA ASP A 107 7.83 1.59 0.78
C ASP A 107 7.67 0.72 -0.47
N TRP A 108 7.33 1.34 -1.61
CA TRP A 108 7.21 0.64 -2.89
C TRP A 108 8.56 0.10 -3.37
N VAL A 109 9.60 0.94 -3.37
CA VAL A 109 10.96 0.51 -3.75
C VAL A 109 11.41 -0.66 -2.87
N MET A 110 11.25 -0.55 -1.55
CA MET A 110 11.70 -1.59 -0.62
C MET A 110 10.92 -2.89 -0.80
N LEU A 111 9.60 -2.83 -1.00
CA LEU A 111 8.82 -4.04 -1.26
C LEU A 111 9.30 -4.78 -2.52
N GLN A 112 9.63 -4.06 -3.58
CA GLN A 112 10.06 -4.69 -4.83
C GLN A 112 11.48 -5.25 -4.79
N ASN A 113 12.39 -4.61 -4.04
CA ASN A 113 13.82 -4.97 -4.07
C ASN A 113 14.23 -5.90 -2.91
N GLU A 114 13.58 -5.78 -1.75
CA GLU A 114 13.91 -6.55 -0.54
C GLU A 114 12.87 -7.64 -0.23
N GLY A 115 11.67 -7.53 -0.80
CA GLY A 115 10.67 -8.60 -0.73
C GLY A 115 11.05 -9.80 -1.61
N PRO A 116 10.42 -10.97 -1.40
CA PRO A 116 10.55 -12.09 -2.33
C PRO A 116 10.06 -11.70 -3.73
N VAL A 117 10.49 -12.45 -4.75
CA VAL A 117 10.19 -12.13 -6.16
C VAL A 117 8.68 -12.03 -6.43
N GLU A 118 7.90 -12.86 -5.75
CA GLU A 118 6.44 -12.94 -5.79
C GLU A 118 5.72 -11.90 -4.92
N ALA A 119 6.45 -11.03 -4.19
CA ALA A 119 5.86 -10.07 -3.27
C ALA A 119 4.99 -9.01 -3.97
N VAL A 120 5.21 -8.76 -5.25
CA VAL A 120 4.47 -7.76 -6.04
C VAL A 120 3.85 -8.45 -7.26
N PRO A 121 2.51 -8.60 -7.32
CA PRO A 121 1.82 -9.17 -8.47
C PRO A 121 1.70 -8.12 -9.58
N GLU A 122 2.78 -8.00 -10.37
CA GLU A 122 2.96 -6.94 -11.39
C GLU A 122 1.78 -6.86 -12.40
N GLN A 123 1.23 -8.01 -12.81
CA GLN A 123 0.16 -8.08 -13.80
C GLN A 123 -1.16 -7.56 -13.22
N GLU A 124 -1.52 -8.00 -12.02
CA GLU A 124 -2.73 -7.62 -11.32
C GLU A 124 -2.72 -6.13 -10.96
N LEU A 125 -1.57 -5.61 -10.48
CA LEU A 125 -1.41 -4.19 -10.20
C LEU A 125 -1.52 -3.34 -11.46
N ALA A 126 -0.89 -3.76 -12.58
CA ALA A 126 -1.00 -3.04 -13.84
C ALA A 126 -2.46 -2.93 -14.32
N VAL A 127 -3.23 -4.02 -14.22
CA VAL A 127 -4.64 -4.05 -14.60
C VAL A 127 -5.48 -3.19 -13.65
N LEU A 128 -5.30 -3.34 -12.33
CA LEU A 128 -6.01 -2.58 -11.31
C LEU A 128 -5.80 -1.07 -11.46
N LEU A 129 -4.57 -0.67 -11.74
CA LEU A 129 -4.16 0.73 -11.77
C LEU A 129 -4.26 1.36 -13.17
N ALA A 130 -4.68 0.63 -14.20
CA ALA A 130 -4.60 1.06 -15.60
C ALA A 130 -5.10 2.50 -15.84
N ALA A 131 -6.26 2.86 -15.26
CA ALA A 131 -6.88 4.19 -15.40
C ALA A 131 -6.21 5.29 -14.54
N LYS A 132 -5.25 4.94 -13.68
CA LYS A 132 -4.57 5.82 -12.71
C LYS A 132 -3.08 5.99 -13.00
N LEU A 133 -2.49 5.18 -13.89
CA LEU A 133 -1.06 5.18 -14.18
C LEU A 133 -0.53 6.54 -14.66
N ASP A 134 -1.31 7.32 -15.40
CA ASP A 134 -0.91 8.67 -15.81
C ASP A 134 -0.83 9.64 -14.63
N GLY A 135 -1.82 9.61 -13.74
CA GLY A 135 -1.81 10.43 -12.52
C GLY A 135 -0.70 10.03 -11.54
N ILE A 136 -0.32 8.74 -11.50
CA ILE A 136 0.81 8.27 -10.71
C ILE A 136 2.14 8.79 -11.30
N ASP A 137 2.31 8.75 -12.64
CA ASP A 137 3.52 9.28 -13.27
C ASP A 137 3.69 10.79 -13.03
N GLU A 138 2.59 11.56 -13.14
CA GLU A 138 2.59 12.99 -12.84
C GLU A 138 2.92 13.26 -11.36
N ALA A 139 2.36 12.46 -10.44
CA ALA A 139 2.66 12.57 -9.01
C ALA A 139 4.14 12.32 -8.72
N LEU A 140 4.77 11.33 -9.38
CA LEU A 140 6.20 11.03 -9.23
C LEU A 140 7.08 12.18 -9.74
N ASP A 141 6.73 12.78 -10.88
CA ASP A 141 7.43 13.96 -11.42
C ASP A 141 7.32 15.17 -10.47
N HIS A 142 6.14 15.40 -9.91
CA HIS A 142 5.92 16.44 -8.90
C HIS A 142 6.64 16.15 -7.58
N LEU A 143 6.76 14.89 -7.17
CA LEU A 143 7.42 14.49 -5.94
C LEU A 143 8.88 14.96 -5.91
N GLY A 144 9.61 14.76 -7.02
CA GLY A 144 11.01 15.18 -7.15
C GLY A 144 11.23 16.69 -7.13
N LYS A 145 10.20 17.46 -7.46
CA LYS A 145 10.27 18.94 -7.52
C LYS A 145 9.93 19.62 -6.20
N ARG A 146 9.44 18.88 -5.20
CA ARG A 146 8.99 19.43 -3.92
C ARG A 146 10.10 19.29 -2.86
N PRO A 147 10.68 20.41 -2.36
CA PRO A 147 11.70 20.36 -1.32
C PRO A 147 11.22 19.67 -0.03
N THR A 148 9.93 19.81 0.29
CA THR A 148 9.31 19.13 1.45
C THR A 148 9.35 17.62 1.33
N GLN A 149 9.22 17.06 0.12
CA GLN A 149 9.29 15.62 -0.10
C GLN A 149 10.72 15.11 -0.10
N SER A 150 11.67 15.88 -0.63
CA SER A 150 13.10 15.58 -0.49
C SER A 150 13.55 15.56 0.98
N HIS A 151 13.09 16.54 1.78
CA HIS A 151 13.35 16.55 3.22
C HIS A 151 12.66 15.38 3.94
N ALA A 152 11.40 15.07 3.59
CA ALA A 152 10.70 13.92 4.13
C ALA A 152 11.42 12.61 3.79
N TRP A 153 11.96 12.46 2.57
CA TRP A 153 12.81 11.34 2.18
C TRP A 153 14.03 11.27 3.09
N ALA A 154 14.83 12.33 3.18
CA ALA A 154 16.06 12.35 3.99
C ALA A 154 15.87 12.00 5.49
N ASN A 155 14.66 12.17 6.02
CA ASN A 155 14.32 11.84 7.41
C ASN A 155 13.70 10.45 7.59
N ILE A 156 13.62 9.62 6.54
CA ILE A 156 13.15 8.24 6.66
C ILE A 156 14.13 7.47 7.54
N ARG A 157 13.64 6.99 8.69
CA ARG A 157 14.40 6.17 9.63
C ARG A 157 14.52 4.74 9.10
N SER A 158 15.54 4.50 8.29
CA SER A 158 15.83 3.19 7.68
C SER A 158 17.33 2.85 7.76
N PRO A 159 17.71 1.57 7.91
CA PRO A 159 19.10 1.15 7.80
C PRO A 159 19.66 1.29 6.37
N PHE A 160 18.80 1.32 5.35
CA PHE A 160 19.20 1.44 3.96
C PHE A 160 18.29 2.41 3.23
N GLN A 161 18.89 3.42 2.59
CA GLN A 161 18.14 4.42 1.85
C GLN A 161 18.77 4.68 0.49
N PRO A 162 18.08 4.36 -0.62
CA PRO A 162 18.58 4.69 -1.94
C PRO A 162 18.43 6.19 -2.23
N GLU A 163 19.16 6.66 -3.24
CA GLU A 163 19.07 8.04 -3.72
C GLU A 163 17.65 8.38 -4.18
N PHE A 164 17.15 9.54 -3.75
CA PHE A 164 15.76 9.94 -4.01
C PHE A 164 15.46 10.05 -5.51
N ASP A 165 16.36 10.67 -6.28
CA ASP A 165 16.21 10.82 -7.72
C ASP A 165 16.25 9.47 -8.46
N TRP A 166 17.03 8.51 -7.94
CA TRP A 166 17.03 7.16 -8.48
C TRP A 166 15.69 6.47 -8.22
N ALA A 167 15.15 6.59 -7.00
CA ALA A 167 13.87 5.98 -6.64
C ALA A 167 12.73 6.52 -7.51
N ILE A 168 12.71 7.83 -7.79
CA ILE A 168 11.73 8.44 -8.69
C ILE A 168 11.85 7.87 -10.10
N ARG A 169 13.06 7.85 -10.68
CA ARG A 169 13.26 7.29 -12.03
C ARG A 169 12.83 5.83 -12.11
N TRP A 170 13.23 5.03 -11.13
CA TRP A 170 12.87 3.63 -11.00
C TRP A 170 11.34 3.43 -10.98
N ALA A 171 10.62 4.24 -10.19
CA ALA A 171 9.17 4.12 -10.09
C ALA A 171 8.47 4.52 -11.39
N ARG A 172 8.99 5.53 -12.10
CA ARG A 172 8.47 5.92 -13.42
C ARG A 172 8.69 4.84 -14.47
N ASP A 173 9.85 4.18 -14.46
CA ASP A 173 10.12 3.03 -15.32
C ASP A 173 9.15 1.87 -15.04
N LYS A 174 8.85 1.62 -13.76
CA LYS A 174 7.82 0.65 -13.34
C LYS A 174 6.43 1.03 -13.86
N VAL A 175 6.02 2.29 -13.70
CA VAL A 175 4.74 2.77 -14.24
C VAL A 175 4.68 2.60 -15.77
N ALA A 176 5.76 2.90 -16.50
CA ALA A 176 5.81 2.71 -17.94
C ALA A 176 5.68 1.22 -18.34
N ALA A 177 6.32 0.31 -17.59
CA ALA A 177 6.15 -1.13 -17.78
C ALA A 177 4.70 -1.56 -17.53
N TRP A 178 4.06 -1.08 -16.45
CA TRP A 178 2.66 -1.35 -16.16
C TRP A 178 1.71 -0.82 -17.23
N LYS A 179 1.98 0.35 -17.82
CA LYS A 179 1.19 0.86 -18.96
C LYS A 179 1.23 -0.10 -20.14
N THR A 180 2.41 -0.67 -20.41
CA THR A 180 2.58 -1.68 -21.48
C THR A 180 1.80 -2.95 -21.18
N ILE A 181 1.87 -3.44 -19.93
CA ILE A 181 1.13 -4.64 -19.49
C ILE A 181 -0.38 -4.43 -19.59
N ALA A 182 -0.89 -3.28 -19.14
CA ALA A 182 -2.32 -2.96 -19.14
C ALA A 182 -2.90 -2.83 -20.55
N GLN A 183 -2.08 -2.52 -21.55
CA GLN A 183 -2.48 -2.38 -22.96
C GLN A 183 -2.41 -3.72 -23.74
N ALA A 184 -1.80 -4.77 -23.17
CA ALA A 184 -1.67 -6.05 -23.85
C ALA A 184 -3.05 -6.75 -23.99
N PRO A 185 -3.40 -7.29 -25.18
CA PRO A 185 -4.69 -7.95 -25.37
C PRO A 185 -4.85 -9.19 -24.46
N HIS A 186 -5.99 -9.30 -23.78
CA HIS A 186 -6.37 -10.37 -22.83
C HIS A 186 -6.46 -11.81 -23.42
N SER A 187 -5.83 -12.11 -24.56
CA SER A 187 -5.99 -13.40 -25.28
C SER A 187 -5.04 -14.53 -24.85
N SER A 188 -4.21 -14.33 -23.83
CA SER A 188 -3.27 -15.37 -23.33
C SER A 188 -3.61 -15.95 -21.96
N ILE A 189 -4.60 -15.41 -21.24
CA ILE A 189 -4.81 -15.73 -19.81
C ILE A 189 -5.60 -17.04 -19.60
N HIS A 190 -6.52 -17.40 -20.50
CA HIS A 190 -7.29 -18.64 -20.36
C HIS A 190 -6.58 -19.91 -20.85
N ARG A 191 -5.51 -19.80 -21.65
CA ARG A 191 -4.83 -20.98 -22.23
C ARG A 191 -3.86 -21.67 -21.26
N LEU A 192 -3.32 -20.95 -20.28
CA LEU A 192 -2.41 -21.54 -19.28
C LEU A 192 -3.16 -22.15 -18.08
N ARG A 193 -4.32 -21.62 -17.70
CA ARG A 193 -5.12 -22.18 -16.57
C ARG A 193 -5.87 -23.49 -16.89
N GLN A 194 -6.09 -23.81 -18.17
CA GLN A 194 -6.72 -25.10 -18.55
C GLN A 194 -5.73 -26.25 -18.77
N ALA A 195 -4.43 -25.95 -18.92
CA ALA A 195 -3.41 -26.97 -19.14
C ALA A 195 -2.93 -27.66 -17.84
N SER A 196 -3.24 -27.11 -16.66
CA SER A 196 -2.69 -27.53 -15.37
C SER A 196 -3.69 -28.20 -14.42
N LYS A 197 -4.94 -28.46 -14.82
CA LYS A 197 -5.88 -29.21 -13.99
C LYS A 197 -5.57 -30.72 -14.08
N PRO A 198 -5.23 -31.40 -12.97
CA PRO A 198 -5.10 -32.85 -12.98
C PRO A 198 -6.46 -33.49 -13.25
N ARG A 199 -6.47 -34.49 -14.14
CA ARG A 199 -7.67 -35.26 -14.49
C ARG A 199 -8.11 -36.06 -13.26
N PRO A 200 -9.41 -36.12 -12.91
CA PRO A 200 -9.86 -36.91 -11.78
C PRO A 200 -9.59 -38.41 -12.02
N PRO A 201 -9.24 -39.17 -10.97
CA PRO A 201 -8.99 -40.61 -11.10
C PRO A 201 -10.28 -41.34 -11.50
N ARG A 202 -10.11 -42.38 -12.32
CA ARG A 202 -11.18 -43.29 -12.76
C ARG A 202 -11.50 -44.32 -11.69
#